data_AF-X1AD01-F1
#
_entry.id   AF-X1AD01-F1
#
_cell.length_a   1.000
_cell.length_b   1.000
_cell.length_c   1.000
_cell.angle_alpha   90.00
_cell.angle_beta   90.00
_cell.angle_gamma   90.00
#
_symmetry.space_group_name_H-M   'P 1'
#
loop_
_entity.id
_entity.type
_entity.pdbx_description
1 polymer ?
#
loop_
_entity_poly.entity_id
_entity_poly.type
_entity_poly.pdbx_seq_one_letter_code
_entity_poly.pdbx_strand_id
1 'polypeptide(L)'
;LEEAKEISQAVKSKCKDNLCEELGDLLMVIFMEIEIAREKGLFTYSDVLAGAVKKFIRRHPHVFGDIKVNTPEEALAVWKRMKREEKEINN
;
A
#
# COMPACT_ATOMS: atom_id res chain seq x y z
N LEU A 1 0.72 6.33 12.63
CA LEU A 1 1.42 7.36 11.85
C LEU A 1 0.50 8.57 11.73
N GLU A 2 1.02 9.76 11.98
CA GLU A 2 0.28 11.04 11.98
C GLU A 2 -0.27 11.36 10.60
N GLU A 3 0.59 11.33 9.58
CA GLU A 3 0.27 11.49 8.14
C GLU A 3 -0.95 10.69 7.67
N ALA A 4 -1.08 9.43 8.13
CA ALA A 4 -2.20 8.58 7.75
C ALA A 4 -3.55 9.11 8.28
N LYS A 5 -3.54 9.83 9.41
CA LYS A 5 -4.72 10.51 9.96
C LYS A 5 -5.02 11.78 9.18
N GLU A 6 -4.01 12.56 8.81
CA GLU A 6 -4.18 13.80 8.03
C GLU A 6 -4.68 13.51 6.61
N ILE A 7 -4.14 12.49 5.93
CA ILE A 7 -4.70 11.98 4.67
C ILE A 7 -6.18 11.63 4.82
N SER A 8 -6.56 10.94 5.91
CA SER A 8 -7.95 10.59 6.18
C SER A 8 -8.85 11.81 6.33
N GLN A 9 -8.34 12.89 6.95
CA GLN A 9 -9.05 14.16 7.09
C GLN A 9 -9.14 14.88 5.74
N ALA A 10 -8.05 14.95 4.96
CA ALA A 10 -8.02 15.57 3.64
C ALA A 10 -9.01 14.92 2.65
N VAL A 11 -9.13 13.59 2.69
CA VAL A 11 -10.14 12.86 1.90
C VAL A 11 -11.56 13.25 2.32
N LYS A 12 -11.82 13.38 3.63
CA LYS A 12 -13.15 13.78 4.15
C LYS A 12 -13.51 15.22 3.82
N SER A 13 -12.54 16.12 3.87
CA SER A 13 -12.72 17.54 3.54
C SER A 13 -12.79 17.81 2.03
N LYS A 14 -12.52 16.80 1.18
CA LYS A 14 -12.47 16.90 -0.29
C LYS A 14 -11.50 17.98 -0.78
N CYS A 15 -10.48 18.32 0.02
CA CYS A 15 -9.45 19.28 -0.35
C CYS A 15 -8.34 18.56 -1.13
N LYS A 16 -8.31 18.75 -2.45
CA LYS A 16 -7.34 18.10 -3.34
C LYS A 16 -5.90 18.51 -3.02
N ASP A 17 -5.68 19.80 -2.76
CA ASP A 17 -4.33 20.34 -2.54
C ASP A 17 -3.76 19.82 -1.23
N ASN A 18 -4.56 19.87 -0.15
CA ASN A 18 -4.18 19.27 1.13
C ASN A 18 -3.94 17.77 0.99
N LEU A 19 -4.80 17.02 0.26
CA LEU A 19 -4.56 15.60 0.04
C LEU A 19 -3.21 15.33 -0.66
N CYS A 20 -2.83 16.20 -1.61
CA CYS A 20 -1.55 16.07 -2.30
C CYS A 20 -0.36 16.34 -1.36
N GLU A 21 -0.48 17.34 -0.48
CA GLU A 21 0.50 17.68 0.54
C GLU A 21 0.73 16.51 1.51
N GLU A 22 -0.32 16.01 2.16
CA GLU A 22 -0.20 14.92 3.14
C GLU A 22 0.32 13.60 2.52
N LEU A 23 0.00 13.34 1.25
CA LEU A 23 0.56 12.20 0.52
C LEU A 23 2.07 12.38 0.28
N GLY A 24 2.51 13.61 0.05
CA GLY A 24 3.93 13.97 -0.05
C GLY A 24 4.66 13.77 1.28
N ASP A 25 4.06 14.19 2.38
CA ASP A 25 4.66 14.04 3.72
C ASP A 25 4.77 12.57 4.14
N LEU A 26 3.75 11.77 3.86
CA LEU A 26 3.83 10.31 4.02
C LEU A 26 4.98 9.70 3.19
N LEU A 27 5.15 10.14 1.94
CA LEU A 27 6.25 9.66 1.09
C LEU A 27 7.61 10.09 1.63
N MET A 28 7.74 11.31 2.14
CA MET A 28 8.96 11.80 2.78
C MET A 28 9.37 10.88 3.94
N VAL A 29 8.44 10.56 4.85
CA VAL A 29 8.70 9.64 5.97
C VAL A 29 9.14 8.26 5.48
N ILE A 30 8.47 7.71 4.47
CA ILE A 30 8.85 6.42 3.88
C ILE A 30 10.26 6.48 3.29
N PHE A 31 10.61 7.55 2.56
CA PHE A 31 11.93 7.69 1.96
C PHE A 31 13.04 7.85 2.99
N MET A 32 12.78 8.54 4.10
CA MET A 32 13.74 8.62 5.21
C MET A 32 14.04 7.23 5.81
N GLU A 33 13.03 6.41 6.06
CA GLU A 33 13.22 5.05 6.58
C GLU A 33 13.98 4.15 5.60
N ILE A 34 13.68 4.25 4.31
CA ILE A 34 14.41 3.51 3.28
C ILE A 34 15.87 3.94 3.22
N GLU A 35 16.15 5.24 3.32
CA GLU A 35 17.52 5.76 3.31
C GLU A 35 18.33 5.22 4.49
N ILE A 36 17.78 5.29 5.72
CA ILE A 36 18.40 4.74 6.92
C ILE A 36 18.67 3.24 6.78
N ALA A 37 17.72 2.49 6.20
CA ALA A 37 17.89 1.06 5.96
C ALA A 37 18.96 0.77 4.91
N ARG A 38 19.07 1.62 3.87
CA ARG A 38 20.08 1.53 2.82
C ARG A 38 21.48 1.77 3.38
N GLU A 39 21.66 2.79 4.22
CA GLU A 39 22.93 3.08 4.90
C GLU A 39 23.40 1.90 5.77
N LYS A 40 22.45 1.15 6.35
CA LYS A 40 22.72 -0.05 7.15
C LYS A 40 22.88 -1.33 6.31
N GLY A 41 22.78 -1.23 4.98
CA GLY A 41 22.87 -2.39 4.08
C GLY A 41 21.74 -3.40 4.22
N LEU A 42 20.55 -2.99 4.71
CA LEU A 42 19.44 -3.89 4.99
C LEU A 42 18.58 -4.15 3.75
N PHE A 43 18.11 -3.08 3.10
CA PHE A 43 17.30 -3.12 1.88
C PHE A 43 17.36 -1.78 1.16
N THR A 44 16.92 -1.76 -0.09
CA THR A 44 16.95 -0.59 -0.98
C THR A 44 15.56 -0.10 -1.35
N TYR A 45 15.48 1.06 -2.00
CA TYR A 45 14.26 1.56 -2.65
C TYR A 45 13.64 0.54 -3.59
N SER A 46 14.47 -0.13 -4.39
CA SER A 46 14.03 -1.15 -5.35
C SER A 46 13.37 -2.34 -4.67
N ASP A 47 13.89 -2.77 -3.51
CA ASP A 47 13.34 -3.89 -2.75
C ASP A 47 11.95 -3.55 -2.20
N VAL A 48 11.80 -2.35 -1.63
CA VAL A 48 10.52 -1.86 -1.10
C VAL A 48 9.48 -1.71 -2.21
N LEU A 49 9.85 -1.09 -3.34
CA LEU A 49 8.96 -0.93 -4.49
C LEU A 49 8.56 -2.27 -5.10
N ALA A 50 9.52 -3.18 -5.31
CA ALA A 50 9.24 -4.51 -5.82
C ALA A 50 8.32 -5.30 -4.89
N GLY A 51 8.55 -5.24 -3.58
CA GLY A 51 7.69 -5.85 -2.57
C GLY A 51 6.27 -5.26 -2.58
N ALA A 52 6.14 -3.94 -2.68
CA ALA A 52 4.86 -3.24 -2.76
C ALA A 52 4.09 -3.62 -4.03
N VAL A 53 4.72 -3.60 -5.20
CA VAL A 53 4.10 -3.96 -6.48
C VAL A 53 3.67 -5.42 -6.49
N LYS A 54 4.56 -6.35 -6.09
CA LYS A 54 4.20 -7.78 -6.01
C LYS A 54 3.01 -8.02 -5.08
N LYS A 55 2.98 -7.35 -3.93
CA LYS A 55 1.86 -7.41 -2.98
C LYS A 55 0.58 -6.81 -3.55
N PHE A 56 0.68 -5.69 -4.27
CA PHE A 56 -0.45 -5.04 -4.92
C PHE A 56 -1.07 -5.95 -5.98
N ILE A 57 -0.27 -6.54 -6.87
CA ILE A 57 -0.75 -7.47 -7.91
C ILE A 57 -1.40 -8.70 -7.27
N ARG A 58 -0.70 -9.36 -6.33
CA ARG A 58 -1.20 -10.59 -5.69
C ARG A 58 -2.52 -10.41 -4.96
N ARG A 59 -2.76 -9.24 -4.35
CA ARG A 59 -4.03 -8.96 -3.64
C ARG A 59 -5.19 -8.59 -4.56
N HIS A 60 -4.92 -8.34 -5.84
CA HIS A 60 -5.94 -7.98 -6.83
C HIS A 60 -5.92 -8.93 -8.02
N PRO A 61 -6.10 -10.26 -7.80
CA PRO A 61 -6.18 -11.22 -8.90
C PRO A 61 -7.43 -11.00 -9.77
N HIS A 62 -8.38 -10.18 -9.31
CA HIS A 62 -9.53 -9.76 -10.10
C HIS A 62 -9.28 -8.56 -11.02
N VAL A 63 -8.13 -7.89 -10.87
CA VAL A 63 -7.67 -6.82 -11.76
C VAL A 63 -6.56 -7.32 -12.67
N PHE A 64 -5.63 -8.13 -12.13
CA PHE A 64 -4.39 -8.52 -12.82
C PHE A 64 -4.28 -10.02 -13.14
N GLY A 65 -5.29 -10.82 -12.79
CA GLY A 65 -5.31 -12.26 -13.01
C GLY A 65 -6.65 -12.74 -13.57
N ASP A 66 -6.92 -14.03 -13.40
CA ASP A 66 -8.05 -14.70 -14.06
C ASP A 66 -9.34 -14.76 -13.22
N ILE A 67 -9.31 -14.26 -11.97
CA ILE A 67 -10.48 -14.31 -11.08
C ILE A 67 -11.48 -13.25 -11.52
N LYS A 68 -12.63 -13.67 -12.05
CA LYS A 68 -13.71 -12.73 -12.36
C LYS A 68 -14.56 -12.45 -11.12
N VAL A 69 -14.84 -11.18 -10.89
CA VAL A 69 -15.78 -10.69 -9.88
C VAL A 69 -16.75 -9.74 -10.57
N ASN A 70 -18.02 -9.78 -10.15
CA ASN A 70 -19.08 -8.99 -10.75
C ASN A 70 -19.51 -7.82 -9.84
N THR A 71 -19.10 -7.84 -8.58
CA THR A 71 -19.47 -6.82 -7.59
C THR A 71 -18.27 -6.34 -6.76
N PRO A 72 -18.33 -5.10 -6.21
CA PRO A 72 -17.33 -4.62 -5.26
C PRO A 72 -17.21 -5.52 -4.01
N GLU A 73 -18.31 -6.13 -3.56
CA GLU A 73 -18.33 -7.03 -2.40
C GLU A 73 -17.54 -8.32 -2.68
N GLU A 74 -17.69 -8.89 -3.88
CA GLU A 74 -16.91 -10.04 -4.33
C GLU A 74 -15.43 -9.68 -4.45
N ALA A 75 -15.10 -8.52 -5.04
CA ALA A 75 -13.73 -8.02 -5.12
C ALA A 75 -13.09 -7.86 -3.73
N LEU A 76 -13.84 -7.30 -2.77
CA LEU A 76 -13.40 -7.13 -1.39
C LEU A 76 -13.21 -8.48 -0.68
N ALA A 77 -14.09 -9.46 -0.92
CA ALA A 77 -13.98 -10.80 -0.35
C ALA A 77 -12.71 -11.52 -0.87
N VAL A 78 -12.44 -11.42 -2.17
CA VAL A 78 -11.20 -11.94 -2.78
C VAL A 78 -9.97 -11.28 -2.17
N TRP A 79 -9.96 -9.94 -2.08
CA TRP A 79 -8.84 -9.21 -1.49
C TRP A 79 -8.58 -9.60 -0.02
N LYS A 80 -9.64 -9.73 0.79
CA LYS A 80 -9.55 -10.17 2.20
C LYS A 80 -9.00 -11.59 2.32
N ARG A 81 -9.36 -12.50 1.39
CA ARG A 81 -8.82 -13.85 1.32
C ARG A 81 -7.32 -13.83 1.01
N MET A 82 -6.91 -13.16 -0.07
CA MET A 82 -5.49 -13.02 -0.45
C MET A 82 -4.63 -12.37 0.66
N LYS A 83 -5.21 -11.43 1.41
CA LYS A 83 -4.54 -10.79 2.56
C LYS A 83 -4.34 -11.73 3.75
N ARG A 84 -5.23 -12.71 3.96
CA ARG A 84 -5.12 -13.71 5.04
C ARG A 84 -4.05 -14.75 4.72
N GLU A 85 -4.10 -15.32 3.53
CA GLU A 85 -3.11 -16.31 3.05
C GLU A 85 -1.67 -15.77 3.14
N GLU A 86 -1.46 -14.48 2.87
CA GLU A 86 -0.15 -13.83 3.02
C GLU A 86 0.37 -13.77 4.45
N LYS A 87 -0.50 -13.62 5.45
CA LYS A 87 -0.08 -13.57 6.86
C LYS A 87 0.32 -14.95 7.37
N GLU A 88 -0.28 -16.01 6.83
CA GLU A 88 0.04 -17.39 7.19
C GLU A 88 1.37 -17.85 6.60
N ILE A 89 1.77 -17.32 5.43
CA ILE A 89 3.05 -17.64 4.78
C ILE A 89 4.25 -16.93 5.44
N ASN A 90 4.02 -15.78 6.08
CA ASN A 90 5.08 -14.95 6.68
C ASN A 90 5.25 -15.15 8.21
N ASN A 91 4.53 -16.10 8.81
CA ASN A 91 4.66 -16.54 10.21
C ASN A 91 5.32 -17.92 10.25
#